data_AF-A0A1G2YGU3-F1
#
_entry.id   AF-A0A1G2YGU3-F1
#
_cell.length_a   1.000
_cell.length_b   1.000
_cell.length_c   1.000
_cell.angle_alpha   90.00
_cell.angle_beta   90.00
_cell.angle_gamma   90.00
#
_symmetry.space_group_name_H-M   'P 1'
#
loop_
_entity.id
_entity.type
_entity.pdbx_description
1 polymer ?
#
loop_
_entity_poly.entity_id
_entity_poly.type
_entity_poly.pdbx_seq_one_letter_code
_entity_poly.pdbx_strand_id
1 'polypeptide(L)'
;MHNNPTTLQERWPTLYQELLQIKDILENHYHEMCDIEFTIERGKLYILNTCIGKRNPKANLRFALQFFQEGKISITEVLTRIKPADVEEFTNPELLNRKVLKLVGKGLPASAGISTGKIALCASDVQLLAQQGKDILFVRNEIYPDDVKSIRHSRGVLTARGGMTSHAALVCRDLNKPSVVGFGQMEIIDSEQRITISGSLVLKKGSWITIDGNSGFVYAGKGELIVKNWRECPELLALSKIIDLAVVYDVIPNEVIGQTWRIRDFFNHSIPFKRKLTQKMPVQRRRYSAFVAPKNTMIKKAWSHLVPVSQDDNYSQIILDLNESLSRLLSSLLGIGKHHHYFRPLWNPKQQVKRKRNLEGFKHNIYGTQFVGFEYFDINRYIHHLIDISHITIFLEIVLTIQSDEWFLDFTNPKGESLVMNSAVFSAYRIFVNNAEVKHHDLPSFYNAIRRREYCWRWFELNETSYDDIVSFLKTWKTDKKQDSHLNLCCEKLGLLRNGQLTVSGQSLIGERYWSQKYEFTEF
;
A
#
# COMPACT_ATOMS: atom_id res chain seq x y z
N MET A 1 -32.05 -38.26 34.17
CA MET A 1 -31.08 -37.39 33.45
C MET A 1 -30.03 -36.96 34.46
N HIS A 2 -28.74 -37.12 34.17
CA HIS A 2 -27.69 -36.60 35.05
C HIS A 2 -27.31 -35.19 34.61
N ASN A 3 -27.54 -34.20 35.48
CA ASN A 3 -26.97 -32.86 35.34
C ASN A 3 -25.48 -32.92 35.69
N ASN A 4 -24.65 -33.37 34.76
CA ASN A 4 -23.22 -33.07 34.82
C ASN A 4 -23.05 -31.57 34.57
N PRO A 5 -22.33 -30.81 35.43
CA PRO A 5 -21.99 -29.42 35.14
C PRO A 5 -21.19 -29.37 33.84
N THR A 6 -21.64 -28.54 32.90
CA THR A 6 -21.12 -28.50 31.53
C THR A 6 -19.92 -27.56 31.38
N THR A 7 -19.73 -26.67 32.34
CA THR A 7 -18.64 -25.69 32.38
C THR A 7 -17.74 -25.87 33.61
N LEU A 8 -16.51 -25.35 33.52
CA LEU A 8 -15.59 -25.28 34.66
C LEU A 8 -16.15 -24.43 35.81
N GLN A 9 -16.86 -23.34 35.48
CA GLN A 9 -17.49 -22.45 36.45
C GLN A 9 -18.58 -23.14 37.28
N GLU A 10 -19.44 -23.95 36.66
CA GLU A 10 -20.45 -24.74 37.37
C GLU A 10 -19.83 -25.86 38.22
N ARG A 11 -18.74 -26.48 37.74
CA ARG A 11 -18.13 -27.66 38.36
C ARG A 11 -17.23 -27.32 39.54
N TRP A 12 -16.39 -26.29 39.40
CA TRP A 12 -15.38 -25.87 40.38
C TRP A 12 -15.30 -24.34 40.44
N PRO A 13 -16.33 -23.65 40.96
CA PRO A 13 -16.42 -22.17 40.92
C PRO A 13 -15.25 -21.47 41.61
N THR A 14 -14.68 -22.04 42.67
CA THR A 14 -13.50 -21.48 43.37
C THR A 14 -12.25 -21.51 42.51
N LEU A 15 -11.92 -22.66 41.89
CA LEU A 15 -10.78 -22.80 40.98
C LEU A 15 -10.97 -21.99 39.70
N TYR A 16 -12.22 -21.76 39.27
CA TYR A 16 -12.52 -20.86 38.16
C TYR A 16 -12.22 -19.39 38.51
N GLN A 17 -12.54 -18.94 39.73
CA GLN A 17 -12.16 -17.59 40.20
C GLN A 17 -10.64 -17.45 40.38
N GLU A 18 -9.94 -18.48 40.87
CA GLU A 18 -8.47 -18.51 40.94
C GLU A 18 -7.85 -18.38 39.53
N LEU A 19 -8.38 -19.12 38.54
CA LEU A 19 -7.96 -19.01 37.14
C LEU A 19 -8.22 -17.62 36.54
N LEU A 20 -9.34 -16.96 36.88
CA LEU A 20 -9.61 -15.58 36.44
C LEU A 20 -8.61 -14.59 37.04
N GLN A 21 -8.28 -14.71 38.33
CA GLN A 21 -7.26 -13.87 38.98
C GLN A 21 -5.88 -14.05 38.34
N ILE A 22 -5.49 -15.30 38.03
CA ILE A 22 -4.25 -15.59 37.30
C ILE A 22 -4.29 -14.99 35.89
N LYS A 23 -5.41 -15.12 35.18
CA LYS A 23 -5.62 -14.52 33.85
C LYS A 23 -5.47 -12.99 33.88
N ASP A 24 -5.96 -12.31 34.91
CA ASP A 24 -5.79 -10.87 35.07
C ASP A 24 -4.36 -10.47 35.44
N ILE A 25 -3.66 -11.27 36.25
CA ILE A 25 -2.22 -11.08 36.52
C ILE A 25 -1.41 -11.21 35.22
N LEU A 26 -1.71 -12.20 34.38
CA LEU A 26 -0.98 -12.43 33.13
C LEU A 26 -1.27 -11.35 32.08
N GLU A 27 -2.54 -10.94 31.88
CA GLU A 27 -2.87 -9.83 30.99
C GLU A 27 -2.20 -8.51 31.41
N ASN A 28 -2.13 -8.23 32.71
CA ASN A 28 -1.47 -7.03 33.23
C ASN A 28 0.07 -7.12 33.20
N HIS A 29 0.65 -8.33 33.25
CA HIS A 29 2.10 -8.51 33.14
C HIS A 29 2.60 -8.40 31.69
N TYR A 30 1.89 -9.03 30.74
CA TYR A 30 2.27 -9.02 29.33
C TYR A 30 1.65 -7.86 28.54
N HIS A 31 0.72 -7.10 29.13
CA HIS A 31 -0.11 -6.08 28.48
C HIS A 31 -0.80 -6.60 27.19
N GLU A 32 -1.11 -7.90 27.13
CA GLU A 32 -1.47 -8.63 25.90
C GLU A 32 -2.38 -9.84 26.24
N MET A 33 -3.15 -10.35 25.26
CA MET A 33 -4.00 -11.52 25.47
C MET A 33 -3.15 -12.79 25.59
N CYS A 34 -3.35 -13.57 26.65
CA CYS A 34 -2.62 -14.81 26.88
C CYS A 34 -3.46 -16.05 26.55
N ASP A 35 -2.85 -17.00 25.84
CA ASP A 35 -3.31 -18.40 25.77
C ASP A 35 -2.65 -19.16 26.93
N ILE A 36 -3.45 -19.83 27.75
CA ILE A 36 -3.05 -20.36 29.08
C ILE A 36 -3.38 -21.85 29.15
N GLU A 37 -2.35 -22.69 29.20
CA GLU A 37 -2.51 -24.13 29.42
C GLU A 37 -2.46 -24.42 30.92
N PHE A 38 -3.49 -25.06 31.46
CA PHE A 38 -3.61 -25.37 32.88
C PHE A 38 -4.14 -26.79 33.12
N THR A 39 -3.95 -27.30 34.33
CA THR A 39 -4.48 -28.59 34.79
C THR A 39 -5.01 -28.46 36.22
N ILE A 40 -6.05 -29.21 36.53
CA ILE A 40 -6.58 -29.33 37.89
C ILE A 40 -6.33 -30.76 38.38
N GLU A 41 -5.37 -30.95 39.28
CA GLU A 41 -5.12 -32.23 39.95
C GLU A 41 -5.56 -32.15 41.41
N ARG A 42 -6.35 -33.14 41.87
CA ARG A 42 -6.77 -33.31 43.28
C ARG A 42 -7.35 -32.04 43.94
N GLY A 43 -8.02 -31.19 43.16
CA GLY A 43 -8.62 -29.95 43.64
C GLY A 43 -7.65 -28.76 43.75
N LYS A 44 -6.48 -28.82 43.12
CA LYS A 44 -5.53 -27.70 42.99
C LYS A 44 -5.35 -27.32 41.52
N LEU A 45 -5.30 -26.02 41.24
CA LEU A 45 -4.99 -25.47 39.93
C LEU A 45 -3.47 -25.39 39.73
N TYR A 46 -3.01 -25.77 38.53
CA TYR A 46 -1.62 -25.66 38.08
C TYR A 46 -1.59 -25.03 36.69
N ILE A 47 -0.84 -23.94 36.52
CA ILE A 47 -0.53 -23.39 35.19
C ILE A 47 0.67 -24.17 34.64
N LEU A 48 0.53 -24.69 33.44
CA LEU A 48 1.57 -25.45 32.75
C LEU A 48 2.39 -24.56 31.80
N ASN A 49 1.72 -23.64 31.12
CA ASN A 49 2.29 -22.80 30.08
C ASN A 49 1.43 -21.54 29.88
N THR A 50 2.05 -20.47 29.37
CA THR A 50 1.36 -19.25 28.97
C THR A 50 2.12 -18.61 27.80
N CYS A 51 1.39 -18.15 26.78
CA CYS A 51 1.99 -17.46 25.64
C CYS A 51 1.06 -16.38 25.07
N ILE A 52 1.58 -15.50 24.21
CA ILE A 52 0.75 -14.50 23.52
C ILE A 52 -0.22 -15.22 22.57
N GLY A 53 -1.52 -15.07 22.83
CA GLY A 53 -2.56 -15.81 22.14
C GLY A 53 -2.72 -15.38 20.68
N LYS A 54 -2.76 -16.36 19.78
CA LYS A 54 -2.89 -16.12 18.33
C LYS A 54 -4.29 -15.64 18.00
N ARG A 55 -4.41 -14.38 17.55
CA ARG A 55 -5.68 -13.73 17.19
C ARG A 55 -5.74 -13.38 15.70
N ASN A 56 -6.93 -13.51 15.11
CA ASN A 56 -7.18 -13.15 13.70
C ASN A 56 -7.24 -11.61 13.53
N PRO A 57 -7.17 -11.05 12.30
CA PRO A 57 -7.02 -9.61 12.11
C PRO A 57 -8.18 -8.78 12.71
N LYS A 58 -9.41 -9.31 12.63
CA LYS A 58 -10.61 -8.69 13.23
C LYS A 58 -10.58 -8.67 14.75
N ALA A 59 -10.09 -9.75 15.36
CA ALA A 59 -9.82 -9.82 16.79
C ALA A 59 -8.58 -8.99 17.19
N ASN A 60 -7.61 -8.80 16.29
CA ASN A 60 -6.42 -8.00 16.56
C ASN A 60 -6.80 -6.54 16.86
N LEU A 61 -7.60 -5.94 15.97
CA LEU A 61 -8.09 -4.58 16.16
C LEU A 61 -8.99 -4.43 17.39
N ARG A 62 -9.97 -5.31 17.59
CA ARG A 62 -10.92 -5.24 18.70
C ARG A 62 -10.22 -5.23 20.06
N PHE A 63 -9.28 -6.15 20.24
CA PHE A 63 -8.46 -6.22 21.46
C PHE A 63 -7.65 -4.93 21.68
N ALA A 64 -6.97 -4.42 20.64
CA ALA A 64 -6.14 -3.23 20.78
C ALA A 64 -6.96 -1.99 21.18
N LEU A 65 -8.15 -1.83 20.60
CA LEU A 65 -9.07 -0.75 20.97
C LEU A 65 -9.64 -0.92 22.38
N GLN A 66 -9.95 -2.16 22.79
CA GLN A 66 -10.43 -2.45 24.14
C GLN A 66 -9.34 -2.18 25.19
N PHE A 67 -8.12 -2.67 25.01
CA PHE A 67 -7.01 -2.42 25.95
C PHE A 67 -6.63 -0.94 26.02
N PHE A 68 -6.80 -0.18 24.94
CA PHE A 68 -6.66 1.28 24.94
C PHE A 68 -7.78 1.95 25.74
N GLN A 69 -9.03 1.51 25.57
CA GLN A 69 -10.18 2.01 26.33
C GLN A 69 -10.10 1.65 27.83
N GLU A 70 -9.50 0.52 28.18
CA GLU A 70 -9.18 0.09 29.55
C GLU A 70 -7.96 0.82 30.14
N GLY A 71 -7.25 1.65 29.36
CA GLY A 71 -6.03 2.35 29.79
C GLY A 71 -4.80 1.45 29.96
N LYS A 72 -4.87 0.18 29.56
CA LYS A 72 -3.78 -0.81 29.66
C LYS A 72 -2.64 -0.57 28.67
N ILE A 73 -2.92 0.12 27.56
CA ILE A 73 -1.94 0.43 26.50
C ILE A 73 -2.11 1.86 25.99
N SER A 74 -1.03 2.43 25.48
CA SER A 74 -0.92 3.80 24.97
C SER A 74 -1.25 3.91 23.47
N ILE A 75 -1.42 5.16 22.96
CA ILE A 75 -1.65 5.43 21.52
C ILE A 75 -0.52 4.83 20.65
N THR A 76 0.74 4.95 21.10
CA THR A 76 1.91 4.44 20.37
C THR A 76 1.83 2.91 20.21
N GLU A 77 1.47 2.20 21.26
CA GLU A 77 1.28 0.74 21.23
C GLU A 77 0.11 0.31 20.36
N VAL A 78 -1.01 1.05 20.35
CA VAL A 78 -2.14 0.78 19.45
C VAL A 78 -1.67 0.80 17.98
N LEU A 79 -0.88 1.81 17.59
CA LEU A 79 -0.33 1.94 16.24
C LEU A 79 0.73 0.88 15.91
N THR A 80 1.49 0.42 16.92
CA THR A 80 2.46 -0.67 16.76
C THR A 80 1.81 -2.05 16.61
N ARG A 81 0.67 -2.28 17.28
CA ARG A 81 -0.04 -3.57 17.27
C ARG A 81 -0.96 -3.76 16.05
N ILE A 82 -1.49 -2.67 15.47
CA ILE A 82 -2.43 -2.72 14.35
C ILE A 82 -1.70 -2.64 13.01
N LYS A 83 -2.12 -3.44 12.04
CA LYS A 83 -1.55 -3.55 10.69
C LYS A 83 -2.62 -3.27 9.61
N PRO A 84 -2.22 -2.89 8.38
CA PRO A 84 -3.17 -2.65 7.28
C PRO A 84 -4.13 -3.83 7.00
N ALA A 85 -3.68 -5.07 7.21
CA ALA A 85 -4.51 -6.26 7.06
C ALA A 85 -5.64 -6.37 8.09
N ASP A 86 -5.47 -5.80 9.29
CA ASP A 86 -6.51 -5.77 10.32
C ASP A 86 -7.66 -4.84 9.93
N VAL A 87 -7.36 -3.78 9.18
CA VAL A 87 -8.37 -2.87 8.62
C VAL A 87 -8.99 -3.47 7.35
N GLU A 88 -8.17 -4.06 6.47
CA GLU A 88 -8.64 -4.74 5.24
C GLU A 88 -9.72 -5.80 5.55
N GLU A 89 -9.56 -6.57 6.63
CA GLU A 89 -10.50 -7.63 7.04
C GLU A 89 -11.91 -7.13 7.41
N PHE A 90 -12.07 -5.90 7.91
CA PHE A 90 -13.40 -5.30 8.14
C PHE A 90 -14.06 -4.80 6.84
N THR A 91 -13.27 -4.63 5.77
CA THR A 91 -13.72 -4.11 4.47
C THR A 91 -13.93 -5.22 3.44
N ASN A 92 -13.54 -6.46 3.76
CA ASN A 92 -13.68 -7.61 2.89
C ASN A 92 -15.16 -7.84 2.51
N PRO A 93 -15.49 -8.14 1.23
CA PRO A 93 -16.87 -8.27 0.79
C PRO A 93 -17.61 -9.42 1.49
N GLU A 94 -18.77 -9.13 2.09
CA GLU A 94 -19.66 -10.13 2.69
C GLU A 94 -20.69 -10.62 1.66
N LEU A 95 -20.97 -11.93 1.66
CA LEU A 95 -21.90 -12.58 0.75
C LEU A 95 -23.31 -12.67 1.38
N LEU A 96 -24.18 -11.71 1.07
CA LEU A 96 -25.51 -11.59 1.67
C LEU A 96 -26.40 -12.79 1.37
N ASN A 97 -26.49 -13.18 0.09
CA ASN A 97 -27.35 -14.27 -0.36
C ASN A 97 -26.76 -15.69 -0.16
N ARG A 98 -25.73 -15.85 0.70
CA ARG A 98 -25.04 -17.13 0.99
C ARG A 98 -26.00 -18.28 1.38
N LYS A 99 -27.13 -17.98 2.05
CA LYS A 99 -28.14 -18.98 2.44
C LYS A 99 -29.03 -19.48 1.28
N VAL A 100 -29.14 -18.71 0.19
CA VAL A 100 -30.01 -18.99 -0.96
C VAL A 100 -29.22 -19.55 -2.13
N LEU A 101 -27.93 -19.20 -2.24
CA LEU A 101 -27.03 -19.77 -3.22
C LEU A 101 -26.83 -21.28 -3.02
N LYS A 102 -26.89 -22.04 -4.11
CA LYS A 102 -26.53 -23.47 -4.10
C LYS A 102 -25.03 -23.61 -3.88
N LEU A 103 -24.62 -23.95 -2.65
CA LEU A 103 -23.29 -24.47 -2.36
C LEU A 103 -23.07 -25.71 -3.23
N VAL A 104 -22.03 -25.70 -4.06
CA VAL A 104 -21.69 -26.83 -4.94
C VAL A 104 -20.56 -27.67 -4.39
N GLY A 105 -19.75 -27.14 -3.48
CA GLY A 105 -18.71 -27.89 -2.78
C GLY A 105 -17.64 -26.99 -2.15
N LYS A 106 -16.50 -27.60 -1.84
CA LYS A 106 -15.35 -26.94 -1.20
C LYS A 106 -14.05 -27.35 -1.89
N GLY A 107 -13.17 -26.39 -2.16
CA GLY A 107 -11.77 -26.61 -2.52
C GLY A 107 -10.82 -26.01 -1.48
N LEU A 108 -9.56 -25.79 -1.85
CA LEU A 108 -8.55 -25.20 -0.97
C LEU A 108 -8.59 -23.66 -1.07
N PRO A 109 -8.69 -22.92 0.05
CA PRO A 109 -8.70 -21.45 0.07
C PRO A 109 -7.30 -20.89 -0.24
N ALA A 110 -6.97 -20.77 -1.53
CA ALA A 110 -5.64 -20.36 -1.95
C ALA A 110 -5.36 -18.88 -1.67
N SER A 111 -6.33 -18.00 -1.92
CA SER A 111 -6.18 -16.55 -1.79
C SER A 111 -7.49 -15.91 -1.35
N ALA A 112 -7.41 -15.02 -0.37
CA ALA A 112 -8.54 -14.52 0.41
C ALA A 112 -9.52 -13.61 -0.37
N GLY A 113 -10.67 -13.34 0.25
CA GLY A 113 -11.77 -12.54 -0.28
C GLY A 113 -12.86 -13.37 -0.97
N ILE A 114 -13.98 -12.72 -1.31
CA ILE A 114 -15.11 -13.33 -2.03
C ILE A 114 -15.23 -12.68 -3.41
N SER A 115 -15.49 -13.48 -4.45
CA SER A 115 -15.74 -12.96 -5.80
C SER A 115 -16.88 -13.69 -6.50
N THR A 116 -17.66 -12.95 -7.29
CA THR A 116 -18.65 -13.50 -8.23
C THR A 116 -18.29 -13.07 -9.64
N GLY A 117 -18.60 -13.89 -10.63
CA GLY A 117 -18.29 -13.61 -12.03
C GLY A 117 -18.90 -14.61 -12.99
N LYS A 118 -18.83 -14.28 -14.28
CA LYS A 118 -19.16 -15.18 -15.38
C LYS A 118 -17.97 -16.10 -15.67
N ILE A 119 -18.23 -17.39 -15.83
CA ILE A 119 -17.22 -18.42 -16.16
C ILE A 119 -16.53 -18.08 -17.48
N ALA A 120 -15.21 -17.98 -17.44
CA ALA A 120 -14.31 -17.91 -18.59
C ALA A 120 -13.33 -19.10 -18.53
N LEU A 121 -13.21 -19.87 -19.61
CA LEU A 121 -12.40 -21.10 -19.68
C LEU A 121 -11.05 -20.87 -20.37
N CYS A 122 -10.95 -19.89 -21.26
CA CYS A 122 -9.70 -19.54 -21.95
C CYS A 122 -9.50 -18.01 -22.10
N ALA A 123 -8.32 -17.61 -22.57
CA ALA A 123 -7.91 -16.19 -22.60
C ALA A 123 -8.73 -15.30 -23.56
N SER A 124 -9.36 -15.87 -24.60
CA SER A 124 -10.28 -15.14 -25.49
C SER A 124 -11.64 -14.87 -24.84
N ASP A 125 -12.12 -15.77 -23.98
CA ASP A 125 -13.33 -15.56 -23.17
C ASP A 125 -13.18 -14.36 -22.25
N VAL A 126 -12.01 -14.25 -21.61
CA VAL A 126 -11.69 -13.15 -20.70
C VAL A 126 -11.67 -11.82 -21.47
N GLN A 127 -11.12 -11.79 -22.68
CA GLN A 127 -11.13 -10.59 -23.52
C GLN A 127 -12.54 -10.20 -23.96
N LEU A 128 -13.35 -11.16 -24.43
CA LEU A 128 -14.72 -10.92 -24.89
C LEU A 128 -15.65 -10.47 -23.76
N LEU A 129 -15.56 -11.07 -22.58
CA LEU A 129 -16.34 -10.66 -21.41
C LEU A 129 -15.88 -9.30 -20.85
N ALA A 130 -14.58 -8.98 -20.93
CA ALA A 130 -14.05 -7.68 -20.50
C ALA A 130 -14.51 -6.56 -21.45
N GLN A 131 -14.50 -6.78 -22.77
CA GLN A 131 -15.08 -5.86 -23.75
C GLN A 131 -16.58 -5.60 -23.51
N GLN A 132 -17.31 -6.59 -23.01
CA GLN A 132 -18.72 -6.47 -22.62
C GLN A 132 -18.94 -5.86 -21.22
N GLY A 133 -17.87 -5.44 -20.53
CA GLY A 133 -17.93 -4.87 -19.18
C GLY A 133 -18.49 -5.84 -18.14
N LYS A 134 -18.28 -7.15 -18.29
CA LYS A 134 -18.78 -8.16 -17.35
C LYS A 134 -17.74 -8.52 -16.30
N ASP A 135 -18.22 -8.89 -15.12
CA ASP A 135 -17.39 -9.53 -14.10
C ASP A 135 -17.07 -10.97 -14.53
N ILE A 136 -15.80 -11.35 -14.39
CA ILE A 136 -15.24 -12.60 -14.93
C ILE A 136 -14.68 -13.43 -13.78
N LEU A 137 -14.98 -14.73 -13.77
CA LEU A 137 -14.30 -15.70 -12.93
C LEU A 137 -13.58 -16.69 -13.84
N PHE A 138 -12.26 -16.77 -13.70
CA PHE A 138 -11.42 -17.55 -14.60
C PHE A 138 -11.30 -18.99 -14.09
N VAL A 139 -11.67 -19.96 -14.90
CA VAL A 139 -11.83 -21.36 -14.50
C VAL A 139 -10.97 -22.25 -15.39
N ARG A 140 -10.02 -22.97 -14.80
CA ARG A 140 -9.03 -23.80 -15.51
C ARG A 140 -8.81 -25.14 -14.78
N ASN A 141 -8.24 -26.12 -15.47
CA ASN A 141 -7.76 -27.32 -14.78
C ASN A 141 -6.55 -26.97 -13.89
N GLU A 142 -5.55 -26.31 -14.50
CA GLU A 142 -4.31 -25.83 -13.91
C GLU A 142 -3.95 -24.45 -14.51
N ILE A 143 -3.08 -23.67 -13.86
CA ILE A 143 -2.65 -22.33 -14.31
C ILE A 143 -1.23 -22.39 -14.88
N TYR A 144 -1.05 -21.78 -16.06
CA TYR A 144 0.22 -21.70 -16.78
C TYR A 144 0.73 -20.23 -16.80
N PRO A 145 2.02 -19.96 -17.08
CA PRO A 145 2.56 -18.60 -17.06
C PRO A 145 1.82 -17.59 -17.95
N ASP A 146 1.33 -18.01 -19.12
CA ASP A 146 0.58 -17.13 -20.03
C ASP A 146 -0.79 -16.72 -19.48
N ASP A 147 -1.38 -17.52 -18.58
CA ASP A 147 -2.66 -17.22 -17.94
C ASP A 147 -2.57 -16.04 -16.96
N VAL A 148 -1.36 -15.58 -16.59
CA VAL A 148 -1.16 -14.38 -15.73
C VAL A 148 -1.90 -13.15 -16.29
N LYS A 149 -1.93 -12.99 -17.62
CA LYS A 149 -2.71 -11.90 -18.25
C LYS A 149 -4.21 -12.08 -18.05
N SER A 150 -4.73 -13.31 -18.21
CA SER A 150 -6.14 -13.66 -17.96
C SER A 150 -6.54 -13.40 -16.51
N ILE A 151 -5.72 -13.88 -15.56
CA ILE A 151 -5.94 -13.73 -14.11
C ILE A 151 -5.99 -12.25 -13.71
N ARG A 152 -5.09 -11.41 -14.25
CA ARG A 152 -5.08 -9.95 -13.99
C ARG A 152 -6.42 -9.27 -14.35
N HIS A 153 -7.14 -9.73 -15.37
CA HIS A 153 -8.44 -9.18 -15.79
C HIS A 153 -9.65 -9.84 -15.08
N SER A 154 -9.49 -11.02 -14.47
CA SER A 154 -10.55 -11.69 -13.70
C SER A 154 -10.84 -11.04 -12.34
N ARG A 155 -12.02 -11.30 -11.77
CA ARG A 155 -12.37 -11.00 -10.37
C ARG A 155 -11.82 -12.03 -9.39
N GLY A 156 -11.66 -13.28 -9.84
CA GLY A 156 -11.13 -14.40 -9.06
C GLY A 156 -10.86 -15.62 -9.94
N VAL A 157 -10.28 -16.67 -9.35
CA VAL A 157 -9.82 -17.87 -10.05
C VAL A 157 -10.32 -19.14 -9.36
N LEU A 158 -10.78 -20.11 -10.15
CA LEU A 158 -11.13 -21.46 -9.69
C LEU A 158 -10.32 -22.50 -10.47
N THR A 159 -9.63 -23.41 -9.79
CA THR A 159 -8.92 -24.53 -10.46
C THR A 159 -9.38 -25.90 -9.97
N ALA A 160 -9.51 -26.84 -10.90
CA ALA A 160 -9.82 -28.23 -10.57
C ALA A 160 -8.66 -28.91 -9.79
N ARG A 161 -7.42 -28.55 -10.12
CA ARG A 161 -6.20 -29.14 -9.54
C ARG A 161 -5.30 -28.08 -8.91
N GLY A 162 -4.22 -28.54 -8.26
CA GLY A 162 -3.23 -27.70 -7.57
C GLY A 162 -3.48 -27.55 -6.07
N GLY A 163 -2.40 -27.61 -5.29
CA GLY A 163 -2.42 -27.41 -3.83
C GLY A 163 -2.18 -25.96 -3.38
N MET A 164 -2.14 -25.74 -2.07
CA MET A 164 -1.91 -24.43 -1.43
C MET A 164 -0.57 -23.75 -1.76
N THR A 165 0.39 -24.50 -2.33
CA THR A 165 1.72 -24.05 -2.78
C THR A 165 1.89 -24.11 -4.31
N SER A 166 0.82 -24.42 -5.06
CA SER A 166 0.87 -24.50 -6.53
C SER A 166 1.11 -23.14 -7.18
N HIS A 167 1.58 -23.15 -8.44
CA HIS A 167 1.75 -21.94 -9.26
C HIS A 167 0.46 -21.08 -9.30
N ALA A 168 -0.71 -21.71 -9.40
CA ALA A 168 -2.02 -21.06 -9.30
C ALA A 168 -2.21 -20.32 -7.96
N ALA A 169 -1.88 -20.97 -6.83
CA ALA A 169 -2.05 -20.39 -5.50
C ALA A 169 -1.09 -19.22 -5.25
N LEU A 170 0.16 -19.32 -5.69
CA LEU A 170 1.16 -18.25 -5.60
C LEU A 170 0.71 -17.03 -6.42
N VAL A 171 0.51 -17.21 -7.73
CA VAL A 171 0.11 -16.13 -8.66
C VAL A 171 -1.20 -15.43 -8.21
N CYS A 172 -2.16 -16.15 -7.61
CA CYS A 172 -3.38 -15.54 -7.10
C CYS A 172 -3.17 -14.70 -5.84
N ARG A 173 -2.24 -15.07 -4.95
CA ARG A 173 -1.84 -14.26 -3.78
C ARG A 173 -1.10 -13.00 -4.23
N ASP A 174 -0.11 -13.16 -5.10
CA ASP A 174 0.73 -12.07 -5.62
C ASP A 174 -0.11 -11.00 -6.36
N LEU A 175 -1.15 -11.43 -7.07
CA LEU A 175 -2.09 -10.55 -7.77
C LEU A 175 -3.33 -10.15 -6.93
N ASN A 176 -3.37 -10.54 -5.65
CA ASN A 176 -4.49 -10.40 -4.70
C ASN A 176 -5.86 -10.65 -5.35
N LYS A 177 -5.99 -11.82 -5.99
CA LYS A 177 -7.24 -12.34 -6.56
C LYS A 177 -7.80 -13.40 -5.60
N PRO A 178 -9.06 -13.27 -5.14
CA PRO A 178 -9.77 -14.38 -4.49
C PRO A 178 -9.67 -15.66 -5.32
N SER A 179 -9.23 -16.76 -4.72
CA SER A 179 -9.10 -18.01 -5.44
C SER A 179 -9.31 -19.27 -4.60
N VAL A 180 -9.87 -20.27 -5.26
CA VAL A 180 -10.07 -21.63 -4.73
C VAL A 180 -9.38 -22.59 -5.69
N VAL A 181 -8.47 -23.41 -5.17
CA VAL A 181 -7.68 -24.37 -5.97
C VAL A 181 -7.96 -25.81 -5.54
N GLY A 182 -7.61 -26.78 -6.38
CA GLY A 182 -7.80 -28.20 -6.04
C GLY A 182 -9.27 -28.58 -5.87
N PHE A 183 -10.18 -27.89 -6.57
CA PHE A 183 -11.62 -28.17 -6.58
C PHE A 183 -11.92 -29.41 -7.45
N GLY A 184 -11.34 -30.55 -7.09
CA GLY A 184 -11.26 -31.77 -7.93
C GLY A 184 -12.58 -32.46 -8.24
N GLN A 185 -13.69 -31.97 -7.68
CA GLN A 185 -15.06 -32.33 -8.07
C GLN A 185 -15.58 -31.55 -9.29
N MET A 186 -14.75 -30.73 -9.93
CA MET A 186 -15.05 -30.01 -11.17
C MET A 186 -14.27 -30.59 -12.34
N GLU A 187 -14.98 -30.91 -13.42
CA GLU A 187 -14.42 -31.32 -14.70
C GLU A 187 -14.69 -30.21 -15.73
N ILE A 188 -13.70 -29.88 -16.56
CA ILE A 188 -13.84 -28.93 -17.67
C ILE A 188 -13.94 -29.73 -18.97
N ILE A 189 -14.99 -29.46 -19.74
CA ILE A 189 -15.28 -30.13 -21.01
C ILE A 189 -15.13 -29.08 -22.12
N ASP A 190 -13.90 -28.92 -22.60
CA ASP A 190 -13.51 -27.84 -23.51
C ASP A 190 -14.27 -27.88 -24.84
N SER A 191 -14.57 -29.08 -25.36
CA SER A 191 -15.35 -29.32 -26.59
C SER A 191 -16.77 -28.76 -26.52
N GLU A 192 -17.37 -28.72 -25.33
CA GLU A 192 -18.73 -28.22 -25.09
C GLU A 192 -18.74 -26.86 -24.36
N GLN A 193 -17.57 -26.26 -24.12
CA GLN A 193 -17.40 -24.97 -23.46
C GLN A 193 -18.15 -24.88 -22.12
N ARG A 194 -18.08 -25.96 -21.31
CA ARG A 194 -18.80 -26.11 -20.05
C ARG A 194 -17.94 -26.73 -18.96
N ILE A 195 -18.38 -26.57 -17.71
CA ILE A 195 -17.90 -27.34 -16.57
C ILE A 195 -19.02 -28.24 -16.04
N THR A 196 -18.65 -29.42 -15.55
CA THR A 196 -19.51 -30.31 -14.78
C THR A 196 -19.00 -30.34 -13.34
N ILE A 197 -19.89 -30.24 -12.36
CA ILE A 197 -19.56 -30.30 -10.94
C ILE A 197 -20.29 -31.49 -10.33
N SER A 198 -19.54 -32.37 -9.66
CA SER A 198 -20.01 -33.60 -9.02
C SER A 198 -20.89 -34.46 -9.95
N GLY A 199 -20.42 -34.63 -11.20
CA GLY A 199 -21.06 -35.43 -12.26
C GLY A 199 -22.45 -34.98 -12.75
N SER A 200 -23.07 -33.99 -12.11
CA SER A 200 -24.52 -33.75 -12.19
C SER A 200 -24.92 -32.30 -12.42
N LEU A 201 -24.15 -31.33 -11.93
CA LEU A 201 -24.42 -29.91 -12.16
C LEU A 201 -23.58 -29.37 -13.31
N VAL A 202 -24.22 -29.06 -14.43
CA VAL A 202 -23.58 -28.47 -15.61
C VAL A 202 -23.72 -26.95 -15.61
N LEU A 203 -22.61 -26.23 -15.72
CA LEU A 203 -22.56 -24.78 -15.90
C LEU A 203 -21.80 -24.45 -17.19
N LYS A 204 -22.39 -23.64 -18.07
CA LYS A 204 -21.76 -23.25 -19.34
C LYS A 204 -20.84 -22.03 -19.14
N LYS A 205 -19.88 -21.84 -20.04
CA LYS A 205 -19.18 -20.56 -20.24
C LYS A 205 -20.18 -19.39 -20.23
N GLY A 206 -19.87 -18.33 -19.50
CA GLY A 206 -20.75 -17.18 -19.32
C GLY A 206 -21.86 -17.35 -18.26
N SER A 207 -22.03 -18.52 -17.63
CA SER A 207 -22.89 -18.69 -16.44
C SER A 207 -22.26 -18.04 -15.20
N TRP A 208 -23.07 -17.65 -14.22
CA TRP A 208 -22.61 -17.07 -12.96
C TRP A 208 -22.13 -18.14 -11.97
N ILE A 209 -20.97 -17.91 -11.37
CA ILE A 209 -20.40 -18.70 -10.28
C ILE A 209 -19.79 -17.74 -9.24
N THR A 210 -19.77 -18.17 -7.97
CA THR A 210 -19.27 -17.39 -6.85
C THR A 210 -18.32 -18.23 -6.01
N ILE A 211 -17.16 -17.70 -5.65
CA ILE A 211 -16.16 -18.37 -4.80
C ILE A 211 -15.86 -17.53 -3.56
N ASP A 212 -15.67 -18.21 -2.45
CA ASP A 212 -15.22 -17.66 -1.18
C ASP A 212 -13.81 -18.20 -0.90
N GLY A 213 -12.80 -17.40 -1.25
CA GLY A 213 -11.39 -17.74 -1.11
C GLY A 213 -10.88 -17.74 0.34
N ASN A 214 -11.72 -17.34 1.30
CA ASN A 214 -11.40 -17.44 2.74
C ASN A 214 -11.73 -18.85 3.26
N SER A 215 -12.89 -19.40 2.87
CA SER A 215 -13.39 -20.69 3.34
C SER A 215 -13.10 -21.84 2.39
N GLY A 216 -12.84 -21.57 1.11
CA GLY A 216 -12.72 -22.55 0.04
C GLY A 216 -14.08 -22.94 -0.59
N PHE A 217 -15.19 -22.33 -0.17
CA PHE A 217 -16.52 -22.68 -0.70
C PHE A 217 -16.75 -22.15 -2.11
N VAL A 218 -17.44 -22.95 -2.92
CA VAL A 218 -17.86 -22.63 -4.29
C VAL A 218 -19.37 -22.73 -4.38
N TYR A 219 -20.01 -21.74 -5.00
CA TYR A 219 -21.46 -21.63 -5.13
C TYR A 219 -21.87 -21.40 -6.59
N ALA A 220 -22.92 -22.08 -7.05
CA ALA A 220 -23.54 -21.79 -8.34
C ALA A 220 -24.50 -20.60 -8.23
N GLY A 221 -24.47 -19.69 -9.21
CA GLY A 221 -25.26 -18.46 -9.22
C GLY A 221 -24.45 -17.21 -8.88
N LYS A 222 -25.14 -16.06 -8.97
CA LYS A 222 -24.55 -14.73 -8.75
C LYS A 222 -24.60 -14.36 -7.27
N GLY A 223 -23.44 -14.09 -6.68
CA GLY A 223 -23.34 -13.60 -5.31
C GLY A 223 -23.72 -12.13 -5.19
N GLU A 224 -24.49 -11.81 -4.17
CA GLU A 224 -24.73 -10.43 -3.72
C GLU A 224 -23.65 -10.09 -2.70
N LEU A 225 -22.64 -9.37 -3.17
CA LEU A 225 -21.50 -8.93 -2.38
C LEU A 225 -21.73 -7.51 -1.88
N ILE A 226 -21.74 -7.33 -0.56
CA ILE A 226 -21.72 -6.00 0.07
C ILE A 226 -20.31 -5.71 0.60
N VAL A 227 -19.82 -4.50 0.33
CA VAL A 227 -18.65 -3.94 1.02
C VAL A 227 -19.20 -2.97 2.06
N LYS A 228 -18.90 -3.21 3.33
CA LYS A 228 -19.33 -2.32 4.42
C LYS A 228 -18.60 -0.99 4.32
N ASN A 229 -19.33 0.10 4.43
CA ASN A 229 -18.77 1.43 4.59
C ASN A 229 -18.03 1.48 5.93
N TRP A 230 -16.73 1.80 5.91
CA TRP A 230 -15.91 1.74 7.12
C TRP A 230 -16.43 2.64 8.24
N ARG A 231 -17.16 3.71 7.91
CA ARG A 231 -17.76 4.66 8.87
C ARG A 231 -18.90 4.04 9.69
N GLU A 232 -19.47 2.93 9.24
CA GLU A 232 -20.50 2.17 9.95
C GLU A 232 -19.91 1.10 10.89
N CYS A 233 -18.59 0.87 10.85
CA CYS A 233 -17.86 -0.03 11.75
C CYS A 233 -17.28 0.76 12.94
N PRO A 234 -17.81 0.60 14.18
CA PRO A 234 -17.34 1.36 15.35
C PRO A 234 -15.83 1.23 15.61
N GLU A 235 -15.27 0.05 15.36
CA GLU A 235 -13.84 -0.22 15.53
C GLU A 235 -12.97 0.62 14.58
N LEU A 236 -13.39 0.75 13.31
CA LEU A 236 -12.67 1.55 12.31
C LEU A 236 -12.82 3.05 12.59
N LEU A 237 -14.00 3.49 13.03
CA LEU A 237 -14.25 4.88 13.43
C LEU A 237 -13.42 5.28 14.67
N ALA A 238 -13.25 4.37 15.63
CA ALA A 238 -12.37 4.59 16.78
C ALA A 238 -10.89 4.67 16.35
N LEU A 239 -10.43 3.73 15.51
CA LEU A 239 -9.06 3.74 15.01
C LEU A 239 -8.72 5.02 14.23
N SER A 240 -9.62 5.49 13.36
CA SER A 240 -9.42 6.76 12.62
C SER A 240 -9.16 7.93 13.58
N LYS A 241 -9.95 8.04 14.66
CA LYS A 241 -9.78 9.10 15.66
C LYS A 241 -8.45 8.98 16.43
N ILE A 242 -8.04 7.77 16.81
CA ILE A 242 -6.75 7.53 17.48
C ILE A 242 -5.59 7.95 16.58
N ILE A 243 -5.67 7.62 15.28
CA ILE A 243 -4.67 8.01 14.28
C ILE A 243 -4.64 9.53 14.09
N ASP A 244 -5.78 10.21 14.00
CA ASP A 244 -5.82 11.67 13.89
C ASP A 244 -5.26 12.38 15.13
N LEU A 245 -5.52 11.88 16.33
CA LEU A 245 -4.88 12.36 17.56
C LEU A 245 -3.35 12.14 17.53
N ALA A 246 -2.89 10.99 17.04
CA ALA A 246 -1.46 10.71 16.92
C ALA A 246 -0.75 11.63 15.92
N VAL A 247 -1.42 11.97 14.80
CA VAL A 247 -0.97 12.96 13.82
C VAL A 247 -0.89 14.36 14.43
N VAL A 248 -1.86 14.78 15.26
CA VAL A 248 -1.82 16.08 15.93
C VAL A 248 -0.66 16.16 16.93
N TYR A 249 -0.57 15.19 17.86
CA TYR A 249 0.40 15.21 18.96
C TYR A 249 1.81 14.70 18.61
N ASP A 250 2.06 14.28 17.37
CA ASP A 250 3.36 13.76 16.88
C ASP A 250 3.84 12.46 17.54
N VAL A 251 2.89 11.61 17.96
CA VAL A 251 3.17 10.36 18.70
C VAL A 251 3.06 9.10 17.83
N ILE A 252 3.39 9.19 16.54
CA ILE A 252 3.44 8.02 15.64
C ILE A 252 4.87 7.43 15.69
N PRO A 253 5.08 6.18 16.17
CA PRO A 253 6.42 5.61 16.29
C PRO A 253 7.10 5.39 14.93
N ASN A 254 8.41 5.64 14.86
CA ASN A 254 9.17 5.63 13.60
C ASN A 254 9.10 4.30 12.86
N GLU A 255 8.95 3.20 13.58
CA GLU A 255 8.87 1.82 13.11
C GLU A 255 7.58 1.56 12.30
N VAL A 256 6.51 2.32 12.59
CA VAL A 256 5.16 2.12 12.03
C VAL A 256 4.56 3.34 11.34
N ILE A 257 5.35 4.41 11.15
CA ILE A 257 4.97 5.62 10.41
C ILE A 257 4.37 5.31 9.03
N GLY A 258 5.00 4.42 8.24
CA GLY A 258 4.51 4.08 6.90
C GLY A 258 3.13 3.41 6.93
N GLN A 259 2.96 2.37 7.75
CA GLN A 259 1.68 1.67 7.86
C GLN A 259 0.57 2.55 8.46
N THR A 260 0.91 3.45 9.40
CA THR A 260 -0.06 4.36 10.03
C THR A 260 -0.62 5.35 9.01
N TRP A 261 0.24 6.00 8.23
CA TRP A 261 -0.19 6.92 7.17
C TRP A 261 -0.99 6.21 6.08
N ARG A 262 -0.65 4.96 5.74
CA ARG A 262 -1.37 4.12 4.78
C ARG A 262 -2.76 3.70 5.26
N ILE A 263 -2.95 3.43 6.56
CA ILE A 263 -4.28 3.25 7.18
C ILE A 263 -5.07 4.56 7.15
N ARG A 264 -4.42 5.70 7.39
CA ARG A 264 -5.06 7.01 7.34
C ARG A 264 -5.51 7.41 5.92
N ASP A 265 -4.70 7.10 4.90
CA ASP A 265 -5.04 7.30 3.48
C ASP A 265 -6.22 6.42 3.04
N PHE A 266 -6.38 5.22 3.61
CA PHE A 266 -7.60 4.42 3.43
C PHE A 266 -8.84 5.16 3.99
N PHE A 267 -8.78 5.67 5.23
CA PHE A 267 -9.93 6.38 5.81
C PHE A 267 -10.29 7.67 5.06
N ASN A 268 -9.30 8.54 4.82
CA ASN A 268 -9.52 9.89 4.30
C ASN A 268 -9.68 9.95 2.77
N HIS A 269 -9.11 9.01 2.03
CA HIS A 269 -9.10 9.05 0.56
C HIS A 269 -9.65 7.77 -0.08
N SER A 270 -10.12 6.79 0.71
CA SER A 270 -10.59 5.48 0.23
C SER A 270 -9.55 4.73 -0.60
N ILE A 271 -8.25 4.99 -0.36
CA ILE A 271 -7.15 4.34 -1.08
C ILE A 271 -7.04 2.88 -0.60
N PRO A 272 -7.18 1.87 -1.48
CA PRO A 272 -7.12 0.48 -1.08
C PRO A 272 -5.68 0.07 -0.73
N PHE A 273 -5.51 -0.67 0.36
CA PHE A 273 -4.20 -1.15 0.83
C PHE A 273 -3.38 -1.85 -0.26
N LYS A 274 -4.04 -2.65 -1.10
CA LYS A 274 -3.44 -3.34 -2.24
C LYS A 274 -3.92 -2.68 -3.53
N ARG A 275 -3.06 -1.84 -4.10
CA ARG A 275 -3.33 -1.10 -5.34
C ARG A 275 -3.28 -2.06 -6.54
N LYS A 276 -4.19 -1.87 -7.52
CA LYS A 276 -4.18 -2.63 -8.79
C LYS A 276 -3.23 -1.96 -9.78
N LEU A 277 -2.49 -2.76 -10.54
CA LEU A 277 -1.68 -2.26 -11.68
C LEU A 277 -2.58 -1.51 -12.66
N THR A 278 -2.29 -0.22 -12.89
CA THR A 278 -3.03 0.63 -13.81
C THR A 278 -2.53 0.45 -15.24
N GLN A 279 -3.41 0.04 -16.15
CA GLN A 279 -3.11 0.04 -17.58
C GLN A 279 -3.30 1.46 -18.14
N LYS A 280 -2.26 2.03 -18.74
CA LYS A 280 -2.34 3.26 -19.55
C LYS A 280 -2.55 2.89 -21.01
N MET A 281 -3.39 3.65 -21.72
CA MET A 281 -3.61 3.49 -23.16
C MET A 281 -2.56 4.29 -23.98
N PRO A 282 -2.06 3.75 -25.11
CA PRO A 282 -1.06 4.43 -25.92
C PRO A 282 -1.63 5.62 -26.72
N VAL A 283 -0.91 6.74 -26.73
CA VAL A 283 -1.17 7.91 -27.57
C VAL A 283 -0.14 7.95 -28.70
N GLN A 284 -0.58 8.31 -29.91
CA GLN A 284 0.29 8.36 -31.08
C GLN A 284 1.11 9.67 -31.14
N ARG A 285 2.31 9.66 -30.55
CA ARG A 285 3.39 10.62 -30.88
C ARG A 285 4.71 9.88 -31.16
N ARG A 286 5.53 10.46 -32.04
CA ARG A 286 6.76 9.83 -32.58
C ARG A 286 8.07 10.52 -32.22
N ARG A 287 8.06 11.70 -31.57
CA ARG A 287 9.29 12.36 -31.06
C ARG A 287 9.10 12.93 -29.67
N TYR A 288 10.20 12.87 -28.94
CA TYR A 288 10.42 13.17 -27.53
C TYR A 288 11.13 14.53 -27.41
N SER A 289 10.81 15.33 -26.39
CA SER A 289 11.39 16.68 -26.27
C SER A 289 11.36 17.25 -24.85
N ALA A 290 12.31 16.83 -24.02
CA ALA A 290 12.90 17.69 -22.99
C ALA A 290 14.27 17.16 -22.54
N PHE A 291 15.10 18.07 -22.02
CA PHE A 291 16.17 17.80 -21.04
C PHE A 291 17.43 17.04 -21.52
N VAL A 292 18.58 17.32 -20.90
CA VAL A 292 19.94 16.88 -21.32
C VAL A 292 20.54 15.90 -20.31
N ALA A 293 20.41 14.59 -20.54
CA ALA A 293 20.76 13.56 -19.55
C ALA A 293 22.21 13.67 -19.01
N PRO A 294 22.44 13.46 -17.70
CA PRO A 294 23.76 13.54 -17.08
C PRO A 294 24.72 12.47 -17.62
N LYS A 295 26.03 12.75 -17.58
CA LYS A 295 27.06 11.83 -18.09
C LYS A 295 26.97 10.47 -17.38
N ASN A 296 27.15 9.38 -18.12
CA ASN A 296 27.10 8.01 -17.58
C ASN A 296 28.05 7.76 -16.39
N THR A 297 29.13 8.54 -16.24
CA THR A 297 30.00 8.53 -15.06
C THR A 297 29.31 9.05 -13.80
N MET A 298 28.53 10.13 -13.90
CA MET A 298 27.74 10.69 -12.79
C MET A 298 26.62 9.74 -12.39
N ILE A 299 25.91 9.14 -13.36
CA ILE A 299 24.89 8.12 -13.11
C ILE A 299 25.49 6.92 -12.35
N LYS A 300 26.71 6.48 -12.72
CA LYS A 300 27.43 5.43 -11.99
C LYS A 300 27.85 5.86 -10.57
N LYS A 301 28.33 7.10 -10.35
CA LYS A 301 28.61 7.64 -8.99
C LYS A 301 27.33 7.66 -8.16
N ALA A 302 26.18 8.06 -8.71
CA ALA A 302 24.91 8.07 -7.99
C ALA A 302 24.47 6.65 -7.56
N TRP A 303 24.57 5.66 -8.46
CA TRP A 303 24.22 4.27 -8.18
C TRP A 303 25.11 3.65 -7.08
N SER A 304 26.40 3.98 -7.03
CA SER A 304 27.32 3.39 -6.04
C SER A 304 27.15 3.91 -4.61
N HIS A 305 26.23 4.85 -4.37
CA HIS A 305 25.97 5.45 -3.05
C HIS A 305 24.51 5.28 -2.59
N LEU A 306 23.75 4.33 -3.16
CA LEU A 306 22.40 4.01 -2.67
C LEU A 306 22.46 3.21 -1.36
N VAL A 307 21.52 3.50 -0.45
CA VAL A 307 21.34 2.76 0.80
C VAL A 307 20.47 1.52 0.53
N PRO A 308 20.90 0.30 0.88
CA PRO A 308 20.12 -0.91 0.68
C PRO A 308 18.91 -1.00 1.63
N VAL A 309 17.84 -1.66 1.20
CA VAL A 309 16.59 -1.87 1.98
C VAL A 309 15.99 -3.26 1.76
N SER A 310 15.23 -3.77 2.73
CA SER A 310 14.36 -4.93 2.54
C SER A 310 13.04 -4.53 1.85
N GLN A 311 12.38 -5.49 1.20
CA GLN A 311 11.11 -5.24 0.51
C GLN A 311 9.96 -5.01 1.49
N ASP A 312 9.96 -5.73 2.60
CA ASP A 312 8.90 -5.69 3.63
C ASP A 312 9.12 -4.58 4.68
N ASP A 313 10.26 -3.87 4.64
CA ASP A 313 10.60 -2.81 5.59
C ASP A 313 9.68 -1.59 5.50
N ASN A 314 9.46 -0.95 6.64
CA ASN A 314 8.73 0.32 6.77
C ASN A 314 9.32 1.41 5.85
N TYR A 315 10.65 1.47 5.71
CA TYR A 315 11.34 2.38 4.79
C TYR A 315 10.87 2.24 3.34
N SER A 316 10.73 1.00 2.85
CA SER A 316 10.32 0.73 1.46
C SER A 316 8.88 1.18 1.20
N GLN A 317 8.00 1.05 2.20
CA GLN A 317 6.63 1.57 2.14
C GLN A 317 6.61 3.10 2.15
N ILE A 318 7.36 3.74 3.05
CA ILE A 318 7.48 5.20 3.16
C ILE A 318 7.88 5.84 1.83
N ILE A 319 8.84 5.28 1.11
CA ILE A 319 9.34 5.83 -0.17
C ILE A 319 8.26 5.78 -1.27
N LEU A 320 7.52 4.66 -1.34
CA LEU A 320 6.44 4.48 -2.31
C LEU A 320 5.25 5.40 -2.02
N ASP A 321 4.84 5.50 -0.75
CA ASP A 321 3.68 6.31 -0.35
C ASP A 321 4.01 7.81 -0.29
N LEU A 322 5.28 8.21 -0.05
CA LEU A 322 5.76 9.59 -0.31
C LEU A 322 5.63 9.96 -1.79
N ASN A 323 6.13 9.09 -2.68
CA ASN A 323 6.05 9.30 -4.12
C ASN A 323 4.58 9.38 -4.60
N GLU A 324 3.70 8.49 -4.14
CA GLU A 324 2.27 8.58 -4.48
C GLU A 324 1.61 9.83 -3.90
N SER A 325 1.89 10.18 -2.63
CA SER A 325 1.30 11.37 -1.98
C SER A 325 1.62 12.65 -2.75
N LEU A 326 2.88 12.86 -3.13
CA LEU A 326 3.30 14.00 -3.94
C LEU A 326 2.63 13.98 -5.33
N SER A 327 2.65 12.84 -6.03
CA SER A 327 1.96 12.68 -7.31
C SER A 327 0.46 12.98 -7.21
N ARG A 328 -0.21 12.52 -6.15
CA ARG A 328 -1.65 12.70 -5.90
C ARG A 328 -1.99 14.17 -5.68
N LEU A 329 -1.29 14.84 -4.75
CA LEU A 329 -1.52 16.24 -4.41
C LEU A 329 -1.26 17.16 -5.63
N LEU A 330 -0.12 16.99 -6.30
CA LEU A 330 0.23 17.80 -7.48
C LEU A 330 -0.72 17.55 -8.66
N SER A 331 -1.13 16.29 -8.88
CA SER A 331 -2.12 15.93 -9.91
C SER A 331 -3.51 16.48 -9.61
N SER A 332 -3.94 16.51 -8.33
CA SER A 332 -5.26 17.07 -7.98
C SER A 332 -5.32 18.59 -8.14
N LEU A 333 -4.21 19.30 -7.90
CA LEU A 333 -4.12 20.75 -8.02
C LEU A 333 -3.96 21.21 -9.48
N LEU A 334 -3.12 20.53 -10.26
CA LEU A 334 -2.81 20.93 -11.64
C LEU A 334 -3.64 20.20 -12.70
N GLY A 335 -4.16 19.02 -12.39
CA GLY A 335 -4.90 18.17 -13.32
C GLY A 335 -4.02 17.20 -14.11
N ILE A 336 -4.64 16.10 -14.55
CA ILE A 336 -4.00 14.97 -15.20
C ILE A 336 -3.25 15.40 -16.48
N GLY A 337 -2.02 14.89 -16.68
CA GLY A 337 -1.15 15.21 -17.82
C GLY A 337 -0.31 16.49 -17.65
N LYS A 338 -0.52 17.28 -16.59
CA LYS A 338 0.30 18.44 -16.25
C LYS A 338 1.57 18.13 -15.44
N HIS A 339 1.89 16.85 -15.21
CA HIS A 339 3.07 16.44 -14.41
C HIS A 339 4.40 16.99 -14.91
N HIS A 340 4.54 17.28 -16.20
CA HIS A 340 5.70 17.97 -16.77
C HIS A 340 5.99 19.37 -16.18
N HIS A 341 5.08 19.96 -15.39
CA HIS A 341 5.31 21.18 -14.61
C HIS A 341 5.86 20.95 -13.19
N TYR A 342 5.88 19.70 -12.70
CA TYR A 342 6.23 19.40 -11.31
C TYR A 342 7.02 18.10 -11.10
N PHE A 343 7.24 17.30 -12.15
CA PHE A 343 7.88 15.99 -12.12
C PHE A 343 8.71 15.79 -13.38
N ARG A 344 9.94 15.27 -13.24
CA ARG A 344 10.79 14.86 -14.37
C ARG A 344 11.65 13.63 -14.04
N PRO A 345 11.82 12.68 -14.98
CA PRO A 345 12.82 11.61 -14.84
C PRO A 345 14.25 12.18 -15.02
N LEU A 346 15.22 11.65 -14.28
CA LEU A 346 16.63 12.11 -14.31
C LEU A 346 17.46 11.48 -15.43
N TRP A 347 16.93 10.46 -16.12
CA TRP A 347 17.46 9.85 -17.33
C TRP A 347 16.41 8.91 -17.94
N ASN A 348 16.69 8.36 -19.12
CA ASN A 348 15.89 7.26 -19.67
C ASN A 348 16.18 5.97 -18.87
N PRO A 349 15.23 5.45 -18.05
CA PRO A 349 15.46 4.27 -17.20
C PRO A 349 15.70 3.01 -18.02
N LYS A 350 15.22 2.93 -19.28
CA LYS A 350 15.48 1.77 -20.17
C LYS A 350 16.96 1.62 -20.53
N GLN A 351 17.75 2.68 -20.41
CA GLN A 351 19.20 2.65 -20.67
C GLN A 351 20.01 2.14 -19.46
N GLN A 352 19.39 2.06 -18.27
CA GLN A 352 20.06 1.69 -17.01
C GLN A 352 19.59 0.33 -16.47
N VAL A 353 19.14 -0.56 -17.36
CA VAL A 353 18.74 -1.94 -17.02
C VAL A 353 19.97 -2.86 -17.06
N LYS A 354 20.31 -3.46 -15.92
CA LYS A 354 21.29 -4.57 -15.81
C LYS A 354 20.55 -5.90 -15.75
N ARG A 355 20.36 -6.54 -16.90
CA ARG A 355 19.84 -7.92 -16.96
C ARG A 355 20.92 -8.89 -16.51
N LYS A 356 20.59 -9.83 -15.62
CA LYS A 356 21.51 -10.92 -15.27
C LYS A 356 21.65 -11.84 -16.49
N ARG A 357 22.89 -12.13 -16.90
CA ARG A 357 23.14 -13.29 -17.79
C ARG A 357 22.89 -14.56 -16.97
N ASN A 358 22.32 -15.58 -17.60
CA ASN A 358 22.03 -16.85 -16.93
C ASN A 358 23.31 -17.40 -16.27
N LEU A 359 23.25 -17.56 -14.95
CA LEU A 359 24.22 -18.28 -14.13
C LEU A 359 23.42 -19.15 -13.19
N GLU A 360 23.71 -20.43 -13.19
CA GLU A 360 23.01 -21.45 -12.41
C GLU A 360 23.35 -21.30 -10.91
N GLY A 361 22.42 -21.65 -10.02
CA GLY A 361 22.72 -21.83 -8.59
C GLY A 361 21.97 -20.96 -7.57
N PHE A 362 21.10 -20.02 -7.96
CA PHE A 362 20.33 -19.20 -7.00
C PHE A 362 18.81 -19.23 -7.19
N LYS A 363 18.09 -18.84 -6.12
CA LYS A 363 16.62 -18.84 -6.03
C LYS A 363 15.97 -18.18 -7.26
N HIS A 364 14.96 -18.84 -7.81
CA HIS A 364 14.32 -18.45 -9.06
C HIS A 364 13.66 -17.05 -8.98
N ASN A 365 13.38 -16.44 -10.14
CA ASN A 365 12.62 -15.20 -10.34
C ASN A 365 13.37 -13.86 -10.10
N ILE A 366 14.67 -13.75 -10.46
CA ILE A 366 15.34 -12.42 -10.59
C ILE A 366 16.00 -12.29 -11.96
N TYR A 367 15.40 -11.46 -12.82
CA TYR A 367 15.82 -11.15 -14.19
C TYR A 367 16.92 -10.07 -14.25
N GLY A 368 16.95 -9.15 -13.29
CA GLY A 368 17.94 -8.06 -13.26
C GLY A 368 17.68 -6.99 -12.21
N THR A 369 18.42 -5.88 -12.29
CA THR A 369 18.07 -4.61 -11.62
C THR A 369 18.01 -3.48 -12.64
N GLN A 370 17.32 -2.39 -12.30
CA GLN A 370 17.26 -1.18 -13.12
C GLN A 370 17.42 0.04 -12.23
N PHE A 371 18.31 0.95 -12.62
CA PHE A 371 18.52 2.20 -11.88
C PHE A 371 17.62 3.32 -12.41
N VAL A 372 16.78 3.85 -11.51
CA VAL A 372 15.77 4.86 -11.79
C VAL A 372 16.08 6.10 -10.95
N GLY A 373 15.94 7.27 -11.56
CA GLY A 373 16.01 8.55 -10.87
C GLY A 373 14.90 9.47 -11.38
N PHE A 374 14.28 10.22 -10.48
CA PHE A 374 13.30 11.25 -10.80
C PHE A 374 13.32 12.37 -9.77
N GLU A 375 12.75 13.51 -10.14
CA GLU A 375 12.65 14.70 -9.30
C GLU A 375 11.23 15.26 -9.36
N TYR A 376 10.66 15.53 -8.19
CA TYR A 376 9.57 16.48 -8.05
C TYR A 376 10.16 17.88 -7.88
N PHE A 377 9.68 18.86 -8.64
CA PHE A 377 10.17 20.24 -8.60
C PHE A 377 9.02 21.25 -8.55
N ASP A 378 9.34 22.47 -8.17
CA ASP A 378 8.42 23.58 -7.86
C ASP A 378 7.29 23.17 -6.90
N ILE A 379 7.60 22.31 -5.92
CA ILE A 379 6.60 21.68 -5.04
C ILE A 379 5.89 22.73 -4.20
N ASN A 380 6.64 23.62 -3.53
CA ASN A 380 6.13 24.71 -2.71
C ASN A 380 5.21 25.71 -3.45
N ARG A 381 5.37 25.85 -4.77
CA ARG A 381 4.52 26.70 -5.63
C ARG A 381 3.07 26.19 -5.72
N TYR A 382 2.87 24.90 -5.47
CA TYR A 382 1.57 24.23 -5.61
C TYR A 382 1.06 23.68 -4.27
N ILE A 383 1.94 23.06 -3.47
CA ILE A 383 1.62 22.55 -2.14
C ILE A 383 2.02 23.61 -1.11
N HIS A 384 1.08 24.47 -0.70
CA HIS A 384 1.36 25.67 0.12
C HIS A 384 1.99 25.31 1.48
N HIS A 385 1.32 24.50 2.30
CA HIS A 385 1.64 23.06 2.45
C HIS A 385 3.11 22.65 2.76
N LEU A 386 4.06 23.00 1.89
CA LEU A 386 5.47 22.60 1.93
C LEU A 386 6.36 23.78 1.49
N ILE A 387 6.04 25.00 1.95
CA ILE A 387 6.60 26.28 1.47
C ILE A 387 8.14 26.34 1.36
N ASP A 388 8.84 25.65 2.28
CA ASP A 388 10.29 25.52 2.37
C ASP A 388 10.91 24.52 1.37
N ILE A 389 10.11 23.67 0.72
CA ILE A 389 10.56 22.60 -0.20
C ILE A 389 10.32 22.99 -1.66
N SER A 390 11.39 23.36 -2.37
CA SER A 390 11.37 23.57 -3.82
C SER A 390 11.38 22.27 -4.62
N HIS A 391 12.19 21.28 -4.23
CA HIS A 391 12.29 20.00 -4.96
C HIS A 391 12.68 18.82 -4.06
N ILE A 392 12.21 17.63 -4.47
CA ILE A 392 12.52 16.34 -3.86
C ILE A 392 13.02 15.40 -4.96
N THR A 393 14.26 14.94 -4.84
CA THR A 393 14.95 14.09 -5.81
C THR A 393 15.06 12.68 -5.25
N ILE A 394 14.57 11.67 -5.98
CA ILE A 394 14.50 10.27 -5.54
C ILE A 394 15.27 9.37 -6.52
N PHE A 395 16.15 8.54 -5.97
CA PHE A 395 16.92 7.52 -6.67
C PHE A 395 16.54 6.14 -6.14
N LEU A 396 16.33 5.17 -7.04
CA LEU A 396 15.93 3.79 -6.72
C LEU A 396 16.70 2.79 -7.60
N GLU A 397 17.23 1.71 -7.02
CA GLU A 397 17.54 0.49 -7.77
C GLU A 397 16.35 -0.47 -7.65
N ILE A 398 15.56 -0.61 -8.71
CA ILE A 398 14.43 -1.56 -8.72
C ILE A 398 14.91 -2.97 -9.04
N VAL A 399 14.28 -3.98 -8.44
CA VAL A 399 14.50 -5.40 -8.76
C VAL A 399 13.50 -5.84 -9.81
N LEU A 400 13.98 -6.52 -10.85
CA LEU A 400 13.18 -7.05 -11.95
C LEU A 400 12.98 -8.55 -11.76
N THR A 401 11.74 -9.02 -11.59
CA THR A 401 11.46 -10.46 -11.44
C THR A 401 11.17 -11.12 -12.78
N ILE A 402 10.42 -10.42 -13.63
CA ILE A 402 10.01 -10.77 -14.99
C ILE A 402 10.40 -9.61 -15.91
N GLN A 403 10.64 -9.89 -17.20
CA GLN A 403 10.97 -8.87 -18.22
C GLN A 403 9.92 -7.74 -18.36
N SER A 404 8.70 -7.93 -17.86
CA SER A 404 7.64 -6.91 -17.84
C SER A 404 7.83 -5.81 -16.79
N ASP A 405 8.68 -6.02 -15.79
CA ASP A 405 8.63 -5.30 -14.52
C ASP A 405 9.41 -3.96 -14.55
N GLU A 406 10.14 -3.73 -15.65
CA GLU A 406 10.92 -2.52 -15.91
C GLU A 406 10.04 -1.26 -15.79
N TRP A 407 10.53 -0.24 -15.07
CA TRP A 407 9.99 1.11 -15.19
C TRP A 407 10.36 1.69 -16.56
N PHE A 408 9.43 2.44 -17.17
CA PHE A 408 9.65 3.04 -18.48
C PHE A 408 9.10 4.44 -18.60
N LEU A 409 9.66 5.23 -19.53
CA LEU A 409 9.14 6.54 -19.88
C LEU A 409 7.76 6.43 -20.51
N ASP A 410 6.84 7.24 -20.03
CA ASP A 410 5.51 7.37 -20.57
C ASP A 410 5.51 8.26 -21.83
N PHE A 411 5.90 7.68 -22.96
CA PHE A 411 5.82 8.34 -24.27
C PHE A 411 4.38 8.63 -24.72
N THR A 412 3.36 8.26 -23.94
CA THR A 412 1.95 8.51 -24.24
C THR A 412 1.48 9.89 -23.75
N ASN A 413 2.19 10.57 -22.83
CA ASN A 413 1.82 11.96 -22.52
C ASN A 413 2.37 12.91 -23.59
N PRO A 414 1.52 13.65 -24.34
CA PRO A 414 1.99 14.57 -25.37
C PRO A 414 2.72 15.81 -24.81
N LYS A 415 2.72 16.06 -23.50
CA LYS A 415 3.30 17.27 -22.89
C LYS A 415 4.61 17.07 -22.11
N GLY A 416 5.13 15.85 -21.98
CA GLY A 416 6.40 15.56 -21.29
C GLY A 416 6.36 14.26 -20.49
N GLU A 417 7.52 13.68 -20.18
CA GLU A 417 7.56 12.30 -19.66
C GLU A 417 6.98 12.12 -18.25
N SER A 418 6.15 11.09 -18.06
CA SER A 418 6.04 10.41 -16.76
C SER A 418 7.01 9.23 -16.72
N LEU A 419 7.16 8.63 -15.55
CA LEU A 419 7.50 7.22 -15.44
C LEU A 419 6.22 6.37 -15.33
N VAL A 420 6.26 5.16 -15.86
CA VAL A 420 5.26 4.11 -15.63
C VAL A 420 5.90 3.05 -14.73
N MET A 421 5.23 2.75 -13.61
CA MET A 421 5.70 1.82 -12.59
C MET A 421 5.07 0.43 -12.83
N ASN A 422 5.85 -0.54 -13.30
CA ASN A 422 5.42 -1.94 -13.38
C ASN A 422 5.89 -2.78 -12.18
N SER A 423 6.93 -2.35 -11.47
CA SER A 423 7.42 -2.92 -10.21
C SER A 423 7.34 -1.89 -9.10
N ALA A 424 6.91 -2.32 -7.90
CA ALA A 424 7.08 -1.56 -6.65
C ALA A 424 8.29 -2.07 -5.83
N VAL A 425 9.05 -3.03 -6.36
CA VAL A 425 10.10 -3.76 -5.65
C VAL A 425 11.46 -3.14 -5.94
N PHE A 426 12.19 -2.74 -4.90
CA PHE A 426 13.53 -2.16 -5.01
C PHE A 426 14.48 -2.67 -3.92
N SER A 427 15.78 -2.66 -4.23
CA SER A 427 16.87 -3.16 -3.39
C SER A 427 17.63 -2.04 -2.67
N ALA A 428 17.63 -0.82 -3.22
CA ALA A 428 18.33 0.32 -2.65
C ALA A 428 17.73 1.66 -3.08
N TYR A 429 17.94 2.72 -2.30
CA TYR A 429 17.40 4.07 -2.56
C TYR A 429 18.34 5.20 -2.11
N ARG A 430 18.04 6.44 -2.51
CA ARG A 430 18.54 7.68 -1.89
C ARG A 430 17.57 8.84 -2.14
N ILE A 431 17.39 9.74 -1.18
CA ILE A 431 16.45 10.87 -1.27
C ILE A 431 17.14 12.18 -0.91
N PHE A 432 16.86 13.23 -1.67
CA PHE A 432 17.32 14.59 -1.43
C PHE A 432 16.16 15.58 -1.41
N VAL A 433 16.29 16.65 -0.62
CA VAL A 433 15.30 17.71 -0.43
C VAL A 433 16.04 19.03 -0.50
N ASN A 434 15.73 19.89 -1.47
CA ASN A 434 16.50 21.12 -1.74
C ASN A 434 18.02 20.86 -1.87
N ASN A 435 18.42 19.72 -2.44
CA ASN A 435 19.78 19.15 -2.50
C ASN A 435 20.39 18.62 -1.19
N ALA A 436 19.77 18.79 -0.01
CA ALA A 436 20.22 18.16 1.22
C ALA A 436 19.80 16.69 1.26
N GLU A 437 20.66 15.78 1.75
CA GLU A 437 20.34 14.36 1.87
C GLU A 437 19.40 14.08 3.06
N VAL A 438 18.35 13.29 2.82
CA VAL A 438 17.58 12.66 3.89
C VAL A 438 18.28 11.36 4.26
N LYS A 439 18.97 11.34 5.40
CA LYS A 439 19.68 10.15 5.89
C LYS A 439 18.68 9.01 6.13
N HIS A 440 19.18 7.78 6.08
CA HIS A 440 18.36 6.59 6.26
C HIS A 440 17.48 6.61 7.54
N HIS A 441 18.09 6.91 8.69
CA HIS A 441 17.38 6.99 9.98
C HIS A 441 16.45 8.20 10.11
N ASP A 442 16.68 9.27 9.35
CA ASP A 442 15.85 10.48 9.36
C ASP A 442 14.58 10.33 8.50
N LEU A 443 14.53 9.33 7.60
CA LEU A 443 13.45 9.18 6.62
C LEU A 443 12.04 9.03 7.22
N PRO A 444 11.78 8.25 8.29
CA PRO A 444 10.44 8.16 8.89
C PRO A 444 10.00 9.51 9.47
N SER A 445 10.86 10.14 10.27
CA SER A 445 10.64 11.47 10.86
C SER A 445 10.35 12.52 9.79
N PHE A 446 11.13 12.53 8.70
CA PHE A 446 10.96 13.42 7.55
C PHE A 446 9.61 13.20 6.83
N TYR A 447 9.26 11.95 6.53
CA TYR A 447 7.99 11.63 5.87
C TYR A 447 6.79 12.03 6.73
N ASN A 448 6.83 11.73 8.03
CA ASN A 448 5.79 12.15 8.97
C ASN A 448 5.72 13.69 9.08
N ALA A 449 6.84 14.40 9.14
CA ALA A 449 6.85 15.87 9.13
C ALA A 449 6.18 16.45 7.86
N ILE A 450 6.45 15.89 6.67
CA ILE A 450 5.76 16.25 5.43
C ILE A 450 4.25 15.97 5.53
N ARG A 451 3.86 14.75 5.90
CA ARG A 451 2.44 14.35 5.94
C ARG A 451 1.65 15.09 7.03
N ARG A 452 2.27 15.46 8.15
CA ARG A 452 1.65 16.26 9.22
C ARG A 452 1.37 17.69 8.82
N ARG A 453 2.21 18.32 7.98
CA ARG A 453 2.02 19.72 7.53
C ARG A 453 0.71 19.96 6.77
N GLU A 454 0.17 18.92 6.12
CA GLU A 454 -1.17 18.93 5.50
C GLU A 454 -2.29 19.26 6.51
N TYR A 455 -2.08 18.98 7.80
CA TYR A 455 -3.06 19.14 8.89
C TYR A 455 -2.65 20.17 9.94
N CYS A 456 -1.34 20.27 10.21
CA CYS A 456 -0.77 21.06 11.30
C CYS A 456 -0.21 22.40 10.81
N TRP A 457 -0.83 23.03 9.79
CA TRP A 457 -0.36 24.30 9.20
C TRP A 457 -0.62 25.54 10.08
N ARG A 458 -0.44 25.37 11.39
CA ARG A 458 -0.63 26.40 12.42
C ARG A 458 0.51 27.42 12.49
N TRP A 459 1.57 27.21 11.72
CA TRP A 459 2.74 28.09 11.70
C TRP A 459 2.39 29.52 11.28
N PHE A 460 1.45 29.69 10.34
CA PHE A 460 0.91 30.99 9.93
C PHE A 460 0.16 31.71 11.07
N GLU A 461 -0.73 31.01 11.79
CA GLU A 461 -1.39 31.54 12.99
C GLU A 461 -0.37 31.97 14.06
N LEU A 462 0.64 31.13 14.30
CA LEU A 462 1.66 31.32 15.34
C LEU A 462 2.75 32.36 15.00
N ASN A 463 2.79 32.86 13.77
CA ASN A 463 3.67 33.94 13.33
C ASN A 463 2.88 35.05 12.62
N GLU A 464 1.60 35.25 12.98
CA GLU A 464 0.74 36.36 12.55
C GLU A 464 0.86 36.75 11.05
N THR A 465 0.92 35.76 10.16
CA THR A 465 1.21 35.95 8.72
C THR A 465 0.51 34.89 7.87
N SER A 466 0.24 35.17 6.60
CA SER A 466 -0.33 34.20 5.64
C SER A 466 0.64 33.77 4.54
N TYR A 467 0.21 32.81 3.71
CA TYR A 467 0.91 32.40 2.49
C TYR A 467 1.08 33.59 1.53
N ASP A 468 0.02 34.37 1.35
CA ASP A 468 -0.03 35.45 0.37
C ASP A 468 0.83 36.65 0.82
N ASP A 469 0.99 36.89 2.12
CA ASP A 469 1.93 37.88 2.66
C ASP A 469 3.38 37.50 2.34
N ILE A 470 3.78 36.27 2.68
CA ILE A 470 5.12 35.73 2.40
C ILE A 470 5.42 35.76 0.90
N VAL A 471 4.48 35.32 0.07
CA VAL A 471 4.61 35.31 -1.40
C VAL A 471 4.69 36.74 -1.96
N SER A 472 3.94 37.70 -1.41
CA SER A 472 3.95 39.09 -1.86
C SER A 472 5.25 39.80 -1.48
N PHE A 473 5.69 39.64 -0.24
CA PHE A 473 6.96 40.14 0.29
C PHE A 473 8.17 39.64 -0.54
N LEU A 474 8.22 38.35 -0.86
CA LEU A 474 9.30 37.76 -1.67
C LEU A 474 9.29 38.24 -3.12
N LYS A 475 8.14 38.59 -3.70
CA LYS A 475 8.05 39.24 -5.03
C LYS A 475 8.62 40.66 -5.00
N THR A 476 8.36 41.42 -3.93
CA THR A 476 8.90 42.79 -3.77
C THR A 476 10.38 42.82 -3.38
N TRP A 477 10.93 41.74 -2.83
CA TRP A 477 12.31 41.67 -2.31
C TRP A 477 13.41 42.10 -3.30
N LYS A 478 13.17 41.95 -4.61
CA LYS A 478 14.10 42.39 -5.67
C LYS A 478 14.06 43.89 -5.97
N THR A 479 12.91 44.54 -5.79
CA THR A 479 12.64 45.89 -6.26
C THR A 479 12.59 46.91 -5.14
N ASP A 480 12.13 46.54 -3.96
CA ASP A 480 12.06 47.40 -2.79
C ASP A 480 12.51 46.64 -1.54
N LYS A 481 13.69 46.98 -1.01
CA LYS A 481 14.28 46.36 0.19
C LYS A 481 13.70 46.93 1.50
N LYS A 482 12.45 47.39 1.50
CA LYS A 482 11.77 47.83 2.72
C LYS A 482 11.66 46.66 3.69
N GLN A 483 12.34 46.82 4.82
CA GLN A 483 12.43 45.81 5.86
C GLN A 483 11.16 45.83 6.70
N ASP A 484 10.13 45.11 6.23
CA ASP A 484 9.28 44.41 7.19
C ASP A 484 10.17 43.38 7.92
N SER A 485 10.59 43.74 9.13
CA SER A 485 11.50 42.94 9.95
C SER A 485 10.89 41.61 10.38
N HIS A 486 9.56 41.55 10.47
CA HIS A 486 8.80 40.37 10.86
C HIS A 486 8.67 39.38 9.70
N LEU A 487 8.24 39.84 8.51
CA LEU A 487 8.17 39.01 7.30
C LEU A 487 9.56 38.56 6.83
N ASN A 488 10.59 39.39 7.01
CA ASN A 488 11.99 38.98 6.77
C ASN A 488 12.40 37.82 7.69
N LEU A 489 12.21 37.96 9.00
CA LEU A 489 12.51 36.90 9.98
C LEU A 489 11.70 35.62 9.70
N CYS A 490 10.45 35.76 9.28
CA CYS A 490 9.60 34.65 8.84
C CYS A 490 10.16 33.95 7.59
N CYS A 491 10.63 34.70 6.60
CA CYS A 491 11.25 34.12 5.40
C CYS A 491 12.61 33.46 5.68
N GLU A 492 13.40 33.96 6.63
CA GLU A 492 14.63 33.30 7.07
C GLU A 492 14.34 32.03 7.89
N LYS A 493 13.36 32.05 8.81
CA LYS A 493 12.86 30.86 9.53
C LYS A 493 12.40 29.74 8.58
N LEU A 494 11.76 30.11 7.46
CA LEU A 494 11.29 29.19 6.43
C LEU A 494 12.37 28.81 5.39
N GLY A 495 13.60 29.31 5.52
CA GLY A 495 14.69 29.05 4.56
C GLY A 495 14.44 29.60 3.15
N LEU A 496 13.53 30.57 2.99
CA LEU A 496 13.21 31.26 1.73
C LEU A 496 14.21 32.38 1.44
N LEU A 497 14.76 32.98 2.49
CA LEU A 497 15.89 33.89 2.46
C LEU A 497 17.09 33.30 3.21
N ARG A 498 18.30 33.63 2.77
CA ARG A 498 19.56 33.37 3.49
C ARG A 498 20.54 34.51 3.22
N ASN A 499 21.06 35.14 4.26
CA ASN A 499 21.97 36.30 4.16
C ASN A 499 21.38 37.42 3.26
N GLY A 500 20.06 37.63 3.33
CA GLY A 500 19.33 38.60 2.49
C GLY A 500 19.19 38.23 1.00
N GLN A 501 19.52 37.01 0.58
CA GLN A 501 19.34 36.52 -0.79
C GLN A 501 18.24 35.44 -0.87
N LEU A 502 17.49 35.43 -1.98
CA LEU A 502 16.47 34.42 -2.27
C LEU A 502 17.11 33.04 -2.49
N THR A 503 16.72 32.06 -1.67
CA THR A 503 17.13 30.66 -1.84
C THR A 503 16.40 30.01 -3.01
N VAL A 504 16.78 28.76 -3.36
CA VAL A 504 16.04 27.97 -4.37
C VAL A 504 14.56 27.85 -3.98
N SER A 505 14.25 27.69 -2.68
CA SER A 505 12.88 27.68 -2.16
C SER A 505 12.17 29.02 -2.36
N GLY A 506 12.82 30.14 -2.06
CA GLY A 506 12.28 31.47 -2.33
C GLY A 506 11.98 31.72 -3.82
N GLN A 507 12.93 31.41 -4.72
CA GLN A 507 12.79 31.59 -6.17
C GLN A 507 11.72 30.67 -6.79
N SER A 508 11.64 29.42 -6.31
CA SER A 508 10.64 28.42 -6.68
C SER A 508 9.22 28.87 -6.32
N LEU A 509 9.05 29.37 -5.10
CA LEU A 509 7.76 29.83 -4.56
C LEU A 509 7.16 30.99 -5.37
N ILE A 510 7.98 31.98 -5.74
CA ILE A 510 7.54 33.12 -6.57
C ILE A 510 7.46 32.79 -8.07
N GLY A 511 7.79 31.55 -8.47
CA GLY A 511 7.66 31.06 -9.84
C GLY A 511 8.74 31.56 -10.81
N GLU A 512 9.82 32.14 -10.30
CA GLU A 512 10.96 32.66 -11.08
C GLU A 512 12.00 31.58 -11.44
N ARG A 513 11.82 30.35 -10.97
CA ARG A 513 12.73 29.24 -11.30
C ARG A 513 12.66 28.93 -12.80
N TYR A 514 13.62 29.48 -13.55
CA TYR A 514 13.81 29.16 -14.96
C TYR A 514 13.99 27.64 -15.13
N TRP A 515 13.36 27.08 -16.17
CA TRP A 515 13.45 25.67 -16.53
C TRP A 515 14.91 25.22 -16.67
N SER A 516 15.48 24.58 -15.63
CA SER A 516 16.88 24.17 -15.65
C SER A 516 17.06 23.03 -16.65
N GLN A 517 17.48 23.36 -17.87
CA GLN A 517 17.81 22.37 -18.91
C GLN A 517 19.04 21.52 -18.54
N LYS A 518 19.80 21.97 -17.53
CA LYS A 518 20.86 21.23 -16.86
C LYS A 518 20.33 20.61 -15.56
N TYR A 519 20.73 19.36 -15.31
CA TYR A 519 20.66 18.75 -13.99
C TYR A 519 21.90 19.16 -13.22
N GLU A 520 21.70 19.97 -12.19
CA GLU A 520 22.73 20.20 -11.18
C GLU A 520 22.69 19.00 -10.24
N PHE A 521 23.42 17.95 -10.61
CA PHE A 521 24.01 17.07 -9.60
C PHE A 521 24.88 17.97 -8.73
N THR A 522 24.45 18.21 -7.49
CA THR A 522 25.35 18.74 -6.47
C THR A 522 26.48 17.74 -6.29
N GLU A 523 27.71 18.23 -6.36
CA GLU A 523 28.87 17.37 -6.14
C GLU A 523 28.98 17.05 -4.65
N PHE A 524 28.71 15.78 -4.30
CA PHE A 524 29.00 15.18 -2.99
C PHE A 524 30.50 14.98 -2.80
#